data_AF-A0A2V4V718-F1
#
_entry.id   AF-A0A2V4V718-F1
#
_cell.length_a   1.000
_cell.length_b   1.000
_cell.length_c   1.000
_cell.angle_alpha   90.00
_cell.angle_beta   90.00
_cell.angle_gamma   90.00
#
_symmetry.space_group_name_H-M   'P 1'
#
loop_
_entity.id
_entity.type
_entity.pdbx_description
1 polymer ?
#
loop_
_entity_poly.entity_id
_entity_poly.type
_entity_poly.pdbx_seq_one_letter_code
_entity_poly.pdbx_strand_id
1 'polypeptide(L)'
;MKKLFNNVTPRLLLMSLILELFVFFSTTPVAYAADNIQFVPDGSIKFSTKSTAATTSIRYKTVGFTIARDKRCKSTDCVPQQGGPYGVVRIIQVGEERHSDGSVTTYFNVPVDKVNAALKAAGLDKVSDIDKIWLSSIFQVINGSRPNTDFVTLQSIKNAESWADPNKFRQYYDIPVKVDAEYPVTQIYRTSEGVDR
;
A
#
# COMPACT_ATOMS: atom_id res chain seq x y z
N MET A 1 27.76 -53.74 -29.48
CA MET A 1 27.36 -52.33 -29.27
C MET A 1 25.99 -52.11 -28.59
N LYS A 2 25.35 -53.13 -27.96
CA LYS A 2 24.05 -52.95 -27.26
C LYS A 2 24.13 -52.74 -25.73
N LYS A 3 25.31 -52.92 -25.10
CA LYS A 3 25.45 -52.85 -23.63
C LYS A 3 25.78 -51.45 -23.06
N LEU A 4 26.12 -50.47 -23.90
CA LEU A 4 26.49 -49.12 -23.44
C LEU A 4 25.29 -48.17 -23.28
N PHE A 5 24.12 -48.49 -23.86
CA PHE A 5 22.96 -47.60 -23.86
C PHE A 5 21.98 -47.80 -22.68
N ASN A 6 22.09 -48.87 -21.89
CA ASN A 6 21.11 -49.16 -20.83
C ASN A 6 21.41 -48.52 -19.47
N ASN A 7 22.63 -48.02 -19.24
CA ASN A 7 23.02 -47.47 -17.93
C ASN A 7 23.13 -45.94 -17.91
N VAL A 8 23.04 -45.28 -19.07
CA VAL A 8 23.25 -43.83 -19.22
C VAL A 8 21.93 -43.06 -19.25
N THR A 9 20.89 -43.66 -19.83
CA THR A 9 19.52 -43.11 -19.93
C THR A 9 18.82 -42.86 -18.59
N PRO A 10 18.85 -43.75 -17.58
CA PRO A 10 18.17 -43.48 -16.31
C PRO A 10 18.87 -42.39 -15.49
N ARG A 11 20.20 -42.24 -15.63
CA ARG A 11 20.98 -41.20 -14.92
C ARG A 11 20.72 -39.80 -15.50
N LEU A 12 20.59 -39.66 -16.82
CA LEU A 12 20.24 -38.39 -17.46
C LEU A 12 18.80 -37.96 -17.16
N LEU A 13 17.85 -38.90 -17.13
CA LEU A 13 16.45 -38.61 -16.73
C LEU A 13 16.35 -38.19 -15.25
N LEU A 14 17.09 -38.84 -14.35
CA LEU A 14 17.12 -38.46 -12.94
C LEU A 14 17.75 -37.07 -12.74
N MET A 15 18.78 -36.74 -13.51
CA MET A 15 19.44 -35.43 -13.45
C MET A 15 18.53 -34.30 -13.99
N SER A 16 17.74 -34.58 -15.04
CA SER A 16 16.71 -33.66 -15.56
C SER A 16 15.58 -33.43 -14.55
N LEU A 17 15.12 -34.50 -13.89
CA LEU A 17 14.07 -34.41 -12.86
C LEU A 17 14.54 -33.61 -11.63
N ILE A 18 15.80 -33.79 -11.20
CA ILE A 18 16.40 -33.04 -10.09
C ILE A 18 16.55 -31.55 -10.45
N LEU A 19 16.88 -31.24 -11.71
CA LEU A 19 17.00 -29.85 -12.18
C LEU A 19 15.64 -29.14 -12.22
N GLU A 20 14.58 -29.83 -12.65
CA GLU A 20 13.20 -29.30 -12.62
C GLU A 20 12.70 -29.10 -11.19
N LEU A 21 13.01 -30.04 -10.27
CA LEU A 21 12.70 -29.90 -8.84
C LEU A 21 13.42 -28.69 -8.22
N PHE A 22 14.67 -28.40 -8.59
CA PHE A 22 15.39 -27.23 -8.10
C PHE A 22 14.75 -25.90 -8.51
N VAL A 23 14.19 -25.81 -9.73
CA VAL A 23 13.50 -24.60 -10.21
C VAL A 23 12.17 -24.38 -9.46
N PHE A 24 11.46 -25.44 -9.10
CA PHE A 24 10.20 -25.36 -8.34
C PHE A 24 10.40 -24.96 -6.86
N PHE A 25 11.54 -25.31 -6.24
CA PHE A 25 11.81 -24.99 -4.83
C PHE A 25 12.42 -23.60 -4.59
N SER A 26 12.83 -22.88 -5.65
CA SER A 26 13.46 -21.55 -5.52
C SER A 26 12.50 -20.35 -5.47
N THR A 27 11.19 -20.55 -5.48
CA THR A 27 10.22 -19.44 -5.32
C THR A 27 9.93 -19.18 -3.84
N THR A 28 10.93 -18.67 -3.11
CA THR A 28 10.61 -18.03 -1.82
C THR A 28 9.66 -16.87 -2.09
N PRO A 29 8.46 -16.82 -1.48
CA PRO A 29 7.62 -15.65 -1.57
C PRO A 29 8.42 -14.49 -0.98
N VAL A 30 8.71 -13.50 -1.82
CA VAL A 30 9.32 -12.25 -1.34
C VAL A 30 8.24 -11.58 -0.48
N ALA A 31 8.42 -11.67 0.85
CA ALA A 31 7.64 -10.90 1.79
C ALA A 31 7.99 -9.42 1.58
N TYR A 32 7.20 -8.73 0.77
CA TYR A 32 7.28 -7.28 0.67
C TYR A 32 6.83 -6.71 2.01
N ALA A 33 7.58 -5.74 2.51
CA ALA A 33 7.29 -5.09 3.78
C ALA A 33 5.81 -4.71 3.84
N ALA A 34 5.08 -5.36 4.74
CA ALA A 34 3.66 -5.14 4.92
C ALA A 34 3.51 -3.76 5.55
N ASP A 35 3.10 -2.79 4.73
CA ASP A 35 2.62 -1.51 5.20
C ASP A 35 1.52 -1.75 6.25
N ASN A 36 1.79 -1.34 7.49
CA ASN A 36 0.85 -1.51 8.59
C ASN A 36 0.02 -0.24 8.70
N ILE A 37 -1.25 -0.32 8.29
CA ILE A 37 -2.21 0.79 8.36
C ILE A 37 -3.26 0.49 9.41
N GLN A 38 -3.44 1.40 10.36
CA GLN A 38 -4.37 1.25 11.45
C GLN A 38 -5.25 2.49 11.57
N PHE A 39 -6.56 2.27 11.61
CA PHE A 39 -7.49 3.24 12.14
C PHE A 39 -7.47 3.10 13.66
N VAL A 40 -7.07 4.16 14.36
CA VAL A 40 -6.89 4.13 15.81
C VAL A 40 -8.19 4.58 16.49
N PRO A 41 -8.51 4.10 17.71
CA PRO A 41 -9.73 4.50 18.42
C PRO A 41 -9.87 6.01 18.66
N ASP A 42 -8.78 6.78 18.59
CA ASP A 42 -8.79 8.25 18.67
C ASP A 42 -9.25 8.94 17.36
N GLY A 43 -9.59 8.18 16.31
CA GLY A 43 -10.01 8.67 15.00
C GLY A 43 -8.87 9.03 14.06
N SER A 44 -7.61 8.81 14.44
CA SER A 44 -6.44 9.02 13.57
C SER A 44 -6.13 7.79 12.71
N ILE A 45 -5.39 8.00 11.62
CA ILE A 45 -4.81 6.88 10.85
C ILE A 45 -3.30 6.87 11.09
N LYS A 46 -2.79 5.75 11.60
CA LYS A 46 -1.35 5.50 11.74
C LYS A 46 -0.90 4.56 10.63
N PHE A 47 0.27 4.85 10.09
CA PHE A 47 0.87 4.10 8.99
C PHE A 47 2.36 3.90 9.27
N SER A 48 2.89 2.71 9.03
CA SER A 48 4.33 2.48 9.05
C SER A 48 4.77 1.63 7.87
N THR A 49 5.92 1.99 7.30
CA THR A 49 6.56 1.23 6.22
C THR A 49 7.98 0.86 6.62
N LYS A 50 8.41 -0.37 6.30
CA LYS A 50 9.79 -0.84 6.49
C LYS A 50 10.46 -0.86 5.13
N SER A 51 11.55 -0.11 4.95
CA SER A 51 12.26 -0.03 3.68
C SER A 51 13.74 -0.33 3.84
N THR A 52 14.33 -1.03 2.87
CA THR A 52 15.78 -1.13 2.74
C THR A 52 16.32 0.10 2.02
N ALA A 53 17.52 0.56 2.37
CA ALA A 53 18.14 1.69 1.70
C ALA A 53 18.19 1.46 0.18
N ALA A 54 17.67 2.43 -0.59
CA ALA A 54 17.65 2.34 -2.04
C ALA A 54 19.08 2.38 -2.60
N THR A 55 19.41 1.42 -3.46
CA THR A 55 20.69 1.36 -4.18
C THR A 55 20.71 2.21 -5.45
N THR A 56 19.55 2.70 -5.88
CA THR A 56 19.38 3.51 -7.10
C THR A 56 18.93 4.94 -6.79
N SER A 57 19.11 5.84 -7.75
CA SER A 57 18.63 7.23 -7.67
C SER A 57 17.11 7.36 -7.84
N ILE A 58 16.45 6.37 -8.44
CA ILE A 58 15.01 6.35 -8.71
C ILE A 58 14.27 5.68 -7.54
N ARG A 59 13.44 6.44 -6.84
CA ARG A 59 12.69 5.97 -5.66
C ARG A 59 11.24 6.47 -5.72
N TYR A 60 10.40 5.91 -4.88
CA TYR A 60 9.05 6.43 -4.65
C TYR A 60 8.81 6.58 -3.15
N LYS A 61 7.87 7.46 -2.80
CA LYS A 61 7.33 7.58 -1.45
C LYS A 61 5.80 7.66 -1.51
N THR A 62 5.14 7.03 -0.56
CA THR A 62 3.72 7.27 -0.31
C THR A 62 3.59 8.63 0.39
N VAL A 63 2.71 9.49 -0.10
CA VAL A 63 2.49 10.84 0.47
C VAL A 63 1.06 11.04 0.97
N GLY A 64 0.22 10.03 0.80
CA GLY A 64 -1.18 10.11 1.15
C GLY A 64 -1.95 8.89 0.68
N PHE A 65 -3.25 8.92 0.96
CA PHE A 65 -4.19 7.91 0.53
C PHE A 65 -5.45 8.55 -0.04
N THR A 66 -5.99 7.93 -1.08
CA THR A 66 -7.39 8.07 -1.46
C THR A 66 -8.23 7.12 -0.60
N ILE A 67 -9.30 7.61 -0.01
CA ILE A 67 -10.24 6.85 0.84
C ILE A 67 -11.55 6.65 0.09
N ALA A 68 -12.06 5.42 0.09
CA ALA A 68 -13.36 5.08 -0.47
C ALA A 68 -14.10 4.05 0.41
N ARG A 69 -15.43 4.03 0.28
CA ARG A 69 -16.30 3.02 0.91
C ARG A 69 -16.02 1.62 0.40
N ASP A 70 -15.92 1.51 -0.92
CA ASP A 70 -15.84 0.26 -1.65
C ASP A 70 -14.50 0.14 -2.37
N LYS A 71 -14.11 -1.11 -2.61
CA LYS A 71 -12.97 -1.48 -3.44
C LYS A 71 -13.13 -0.89 -4.85
N ARG A 72 -12.10 -0.26 -5.41
CA ARG A 72 -12.19 0.43 -6.73
C ARG A 72 -11.30 -0.16 -7.82
N CYS A 73 -10.26 -0.87 -7.46
CA CYS A 73 -9.33 -1.42 -8.43
C CYS A 73 -9.79 -2.77 -8.97
N LYS A 74 -9.57 -2.95 -10.27
CA LYS A 74 -9.47 -4.27 -10.91
C LYS A 74 -8.02 -4.76 -10.82
N SER A 75 -7.74 -5.98 -11.27
CA SER A 75 -6.40 -6.58 -11.18
C SER A 75 -5.36 -5.84 -12.04
N THR A 76 -5.77 -5.35 -13.21
CA THR A 76 -4.86 -4.73 -14.20
C THR A 76 -4.89 -3.21 -14.22
N ASP A 77 -5.96 -2.60 -13.70
CA ASP A 77 -6.12 -1.15 -13.66
C ASP A 77 -6.73 -0.71 -12.33
N CYS A 78 -6.18 0.35 -11.77
CA CYS A 78 -6.72 0.97 -10.58
C CYS A 78 -6.74 2.49 -10.70
N VAL A 79 -7.94 3.04 -10.65
CA VAL A 79 -8.20 4.48 -10.66
C VAL A 79 -9.05 4.82 -9.42
N PRO A 80 -8.43 4.95 -8.23
CA PRO A 80 -9.14 5.10 -6.95
C PRO A 80 -10.06 6.32 -6.88
N GLN A 81 -9.79 7.36 -7.66
CA GLN A 81 -10.56 8.61 -7.65
C GLN A 81 -11.74 8.60 -8.63
N GLN A 82 -12.03 7.45 -9.27
CA GLN A 82 -13.19 7.24 -10.13
C GLN A 82 -14.19 6.27 -9.48
N GLY A 83 -15.45 6.31 -9.94
CA GLY A 83 -16.48 5.35 -9.51
C GLY A 83 -17.26 5.73 -8.24
N GLY A 84 -17.19 7.00 -7.80
CA GLY A 84 -18.00 7.52 -6.70
C GLY A 84 -17.25 8.51 -5.79
N PRO A 85 -17.91 9.01 -4.72
CA PRO A 85 -17.32 9.94 -3.75
C PRO A 85 -16.04 9.40 -3.12
N TYR A 86 -15.00 10.23 -2.97
CA TYR A 86 -13.74 9.83 -2.36
C TYR A 86 -13.16 10.94 -1.48
N GLY A 87 -12.39 10.52 -0.49
CA GLY A 87 -11.58 11.40 0.35
C GLY A 87 -10.11 11.32 0.00
N VAL A 88 -9.36 12.36 0.34
CA VAL A 88 -7.89 12.34 0.23
C VAL A 88 -7.29 12.76 1.56
N VAL A 89 -6.35 11.96 2.05
CA VAL A 89 -5.53 12.29 3.22
C VAL A 89 -4.07 12.36 2.83
N ARG A 90 -3.33 13.29 3.45
CA ARG A 90 -1.86 13.34 3.36
C ARG A 90 -1.26 12.81 4.65
N ILE A 91 -0.18 12.05 4.52
CA ILE A 91 0.53 11.51 5.67
C ILE A 91 1.65 12.44 6.09
N ILE A 92 1.89 12.52 7.39
CA ILE A 92 2.99 13.28 7.97
C ILE A 92 3.93 12.28 8.62
N GLN A 93 5.22 12.34 8.31
CA GLN A 93 6.22 11.52 9.00
C GLN A 93 6.36 12.04 10.43
N VAL A 94 6.20 11.14 11.39
CA VAL A 94 6.30 11.45 12.83
C VAL A 94 7.49 10.78 13.50
N GLY A 95 8.17 9.85 12.82
CA GLY A 95 9.39 9.23 13.33
C GLY A 95 10.02 8.26 12.35
N GLU A 96 11.23 7.81 12.69
CA GLU A 96 11.94 6.73 12.01
C GLU A 96 12.74 5.90 13.01
N GLU A 97 12.89 4.61 12.73
CA GLU A 97 13.72 3.68 13.48
C GLU A 97 14.65 2.93 12.52
N ARG A 98 15.96 2.96 12.81
CA ARG A 98 16.96 2.20 12.05
C ARG A 98 17.18 0.85 12.71
N HIS A 99 17.14 -0.20 11.90
CA HIS A 99 17.35 -1.58 12.35
C HIS A 99 18.79 -2.02 12.08
N SER A 100 19.26 -3.01 12.84
CA SER A 100 20.61 -3.57 12.70
C SER A 100 20.85 -4.27 11.36
N ASP A 101 19.78 -4.67 10.66
CA ASP A 101 19.81 -5.27 9.31
C ASP A 101 19.98 -4.22 8.19
N GLY A 102 20.13 -2.94 8.53
CA GLY A 102 20.27 -1.83 7.57
C GLY A 102 18.95 -1.32 6.99
N SER A 103 17.80 -1.84 7.44
CA SER A 103 16.49 -1.31 7.09
C SER A 103 16.06 -0.15 7.97
N VAL A 104 15.12 0.66 7.49
CA VAL A 104 14.53 1.78 8.20
C VAL A 104 13.01 1.60 8.23
N THR A 105 12.43 1.62 9.43
CA THR A 105 10.99 1.77 9.61
C THR A 105 10.66 3.25 9.75
N THR A 106 9.72 3.75 8.96
CA THR A 106 9.23 5.13 9.06
C THR A 106 7.79 5.13 9.53
N TYR A 107 7.49 5.96 10.52
CA TYR A 107 6.17 6.10 11.12
C TYR A 107 5.50 7.37 10.63
N PHE A 108 4.21 7.26 10.34
CA PHE A 108 3.40 8.34 9.82
C PHE A 108 2.06 8.42 10.55
N ASN A 109 1.51 9.63 10.56
CA ASN A 109 0.22 9.93 11.15
C ASN A 109 -0.63 10.79 10.21
N VAL A 110 -1.94 10.54 10.23
CA VAL A 110 -2.95 11.43 9.67
C VAL A 110 -3.81 11.93 10.83
N PRO A 111 -3.80 13.25 11.13
CA PRO A 111 -4.60 13.84 12.19
C PRO A 111 -6.11 13.61 12.00
N VAL A 112 -6.83 13.52 13.12
CA VAL A 112 -8.28 13.23 13.19
C VAL A 112 -9.13 14.18 12.33
N ASP A 113 -8.83 15.47 12.33
CA ASP A 113 -9.55 16.46 11.53
C ASP A 113 -9.43 16.18 10.02
N LYS A 114 -8.25 15.74 9.56
CA LYS A 114 -8.00 15.37 8.16
C LYS A 114 -8.67 14.06 7.81
N VAL A 115 -8.66 13.09 8.72
CA VAL A 115 -9.40 11.83 8.55
C VAL A 115 -10.90 12.11 8.41
N ASN A 116 -11.50 12.88 9.33
CA ASN A 116 -12.92 13.22 9.30
C ASN A 116 -13.32 13.99 8.03
N ALA A 117 -12.50 14.94 7.60
CA ALA A 117 -12.75 15.67 6.35
C ALA A 117 -12.73 14.73 5.14
N ALA A 118 -11.79 13.79 5.08
CA ALA A 118 -11.70 12.82 4.00
C ALA A 118 -12.85 11.81 4.04
N LEU A 119 -13.24 11.32 5.22
CA LEU A 119 -14.40 10.43 5.39
C LEU A 119 -15.67 11.13 4.92
N LYS A 120 -15.88 12.40 5.29
CA LYS A 120 -17.02 13.20 4.81
C LYS A 120 -17.01 13.38 3.29
N ALA A 121 -15.87 13.69 2.69
CA ALA A 121 -15.73 13.79 1.23
C ALA A 121 -16.01 12.45 0.52
N ALA A 122 -15.71 11.33 1.18
CA ALA A 122 -16.03 9.99 0.70
C ALA A 122 -17.51 9.58 0.92
N GLY A 123 -18.36 10.45 1.46
CA GLY A 123 -19.76 10.13 1.79
C GLY A 123 -19.88 9.16 2.98
N LEU A 124 -18.94 9.26 3.92
CA LEU A 124 -18.83 8.42 5.12
C LEU A 124 -19.07 9.23 6.41
N ASP A 125 -19.82 10.32 6.33
CA ASP A 125 -20.09 11.26 7.43
C ASP A 125 -21.23 10.86 8.38
N LYS A 126 -22.00 9.83 8.05
CA LYS A 126 -23.20 9.43 8.82
C LYS A 126 -23.14 8.02 9.42
N VAL A 127 -21.96 7.56 9.81
CA VAL A 127 -21.74 6.13 9.77
C VAL A 127 -21.41 5.52 11.12
N SER A 128 -22.47 5.14 11.81
CA SER A 128 -22.45 4.18 12.92
C SER A 128 -22.10 2.74 12.49
N ASP A 129 -22.10 2.46 11.17
CA ASP A 129 -22.11 1.08 10.63
C ASP A 129 -20.99 0.81 9.59
N ILE A 130 -19.86 1.52 9.63
CA ILE A 130 -18.71 1.22 8.75
C ILE A 130 -17.77 0.34 9.52
N ASP A 131 -17.73 -0.92 9.13
CA ASP A 131 -16.71 -1.86 9.60
C ASP A 131 -15.38 -1.68 8.88
N LYS A 132 -15.41 -1.14 7.65
CA LYS A 132 -14.27 -1.15 6.74
C LYS A 132 -14.30 -0.02 5.71
N ILE A 133 -13.13 0.57 5.48
CA ILE A 133 -12.85 1.48 4.37
C ILE A 133 -11.71 0.91 3.50
N TRP A 134 -11.55 1.44 2.30
CA TRP A 134 -10.48 1.06 1.38
C TRP A 134 -9.56 2.25 1.14
N LEU A 135 -8.26 2.03 1.32
CA LEU A 135 -7.22 3.01 1.08
C LEU A 135 -6.43 2.68 -0.18
N SER A 136 -6.15 3.68 -0.99
CA SER A 136 -5.26 3.55 -2.14
C SER A 136 -4.17 4.60 -2.11
N SER A 137 -2.91 4.17 -2.23
CA SER A 137 -1.76 5.03 -2.05
C SER A 137 -1.66 6.10 -3.13
N ILE A 138 -1.23 7.29 -2.71
CA ILE A 138 -0.82 8.39 -3.57
C ILE A 138 0.70 8.44 -3.51
N PHE A 139 1.35 8.27 -4.65
CA PHE A 139 2.82 8.23 -4.73
C PHE A 139 3.41 9.54 -5.23
N GLN A 140 4.63 9.82 -4.80
CA GLN A 140 5.53 10.73 -5.48
C GLN A 140 6.82 10.00 -5.84
N VAL A 141 7.34 10.30 -7.03
CA VAL A 141 8.63 9.78 -7.50
C VAL A 141 9.74 10.74 -7.13
N ILE A 142 10.83 10.18 -6.64
CA ILE A 142 12.07 10.88 -6.33
C ILE A 142 13.10 10.43 -7.36
N ASN A 143 13.46 11.32 -8.28
CA ASN A 143 14.47 11.09 -9.31
C ASN A 143 15.13 12.42 -9.71
N GLY A 144 16.32 12.69 -9.20
CA GLY A 144 17.04 13.95 -9.46
C GLY A 144 16.19 15.20 -9.14
N SER A 145 16.12 16.15 -10.07
CA SER A 145 15.38 17.40 -9.94
C SER A 145 13.90 17.30 -10.34
N ARG A 146 13.34 16.09 -10.44
CA ARG A 146 11.95 15.90 -10.85
C ARG A 146 11.00 16.62 -9.87
N PRO A 147 9.99 17.37 -10.38
CA PRO A 147 9.00 17.99 -9.50
C PRO A 147 8.20 16.93 -8.74
N ASN A 148 7.77 17.31 -7.53
CA ASN A 148 6.87 16.48 -6.72
C ASN A 148 5.49 16.43 -7.41
N THR A 149 5.26 15.39 -8.20
CA THR A 149 3.98 15.11 -8.86
C THR A 149 3.32 13.90 -8.23
N ASP A 150 2.02 14.01 -7.98
CA ASP A 150 1.23 12.92 -7.42
C ASP A 150 0.82 11.92 -8.50
N PHE A 151 1.08 10.65 -8.23
CA PHE A 151 0.64 9.50 -9.02
C PHE A 151 -0.45 8.80 -8.24
N VAL A 152 -1.70 9.07 -8.62
CA VAL A 152 -2.91 8.62 -7.91
C VAL A 152 -3.50 7.34 -8.50
N THR A 153 -3.03 6.87 -9.65
CA THR A 153 -3.49 5.64 -10.32
C THR A 153 -2.37 4.62 -10.43
N LEU A 154 -2.73 3.33 -10.46
CA LEU A 154 -1.75 2.25 -10.63
C LEU A 154 -0.95 2.42 -11.92
N GLN A 155 -1.63 2.75 -13.03
CA GLN A 155 -0.94 2.94 -14.31
C GLN A 155 -0.01 4.16 -14.30
N SER A 156 -0.40 5.24 -13.62
CA SER A 156 0.42 6.45 -13.53
C SER A 156 1.75 6.19 -12.82
N ILE A 157 1.75 5.47 -11.70
CA ILE A 157 3.00 5.16 -11.00
C ILE A 157 3.83 4.13 -11.78
N LYS A 158 3.20 3.10 -12.37
CA LYS A 158 3.91 2.10 -13.19
C LYS A 158 4.65 2.72 -14.38
N ASN A 159 4.09 3.76 -14.98
CA ASN A 159 4.66 4.44 -16.13
C ASN A 159 5.56 5.62 -15.75
N ALA A 160 5.67 5.96 -14.46
CA ALA A 160 6.40 7.16 -14.04
C ALA A 160 7.91 7.06 -14.31
N GLU A 161 8.47 5.84 -14.20
CA GLU A 161 9.89 5.52 -14.34
C GLU A 161 10.08 4.07 -14.79
N SER A 162 11.30 3.71 -15.19
CA SER A 162 11.69 2.33 -15.53
C SER A 162 11.92 1.47 -14.28
N TRP A 163 10.85 1.15 -13.56
CA TRP A 163 10.91 0.30 -12.36
C TRP A 163 11.42 -1.11 -12.66
N ALA A 164 12.20 -1.67 -11.72
CA ALA A 164 12.66 -3.06 -11.83
C ALA A 164 11.50 -4.06 -11.83
N ASP A 165 10.42 -3.76 -11.09
CA ASP A 165 9.18 -4.54 -11.11
C ASP A 165 7.97 -3.63 -10.86
N PRO A 166 7.34 -3.11 -11.93
CA PRO A 166 6.19 -2.23 -11.82
C PRO A 166 4.93 -2.97 -11.32
N ASN A 167 4.87 -4.31 -11.34
CA ASN A 167 3.67 -5.02 -10.90
C ASN A 167 3.52 -5.02 -9.37
N LYS A 168 4.61 -4.80 -8.63
CA LYS A 168 4.60 -4.67 -7.16
C LYS A 168 3.74 -3.50 -6.68
N PHE A 169 3.45 -2.51 -7.52
CA PHE A 169 2.65 -1.37 -7.09
C PHE A 169 1.19 -1.73 -6.79
N ARG A 170 0.65 -2.84 -7.33
CA ARG A 170 -0.76 -3.19 -7.11
C ARG A 170 -1.08 -3.39 -5.63
N GLN A 171 -0.15 -3.88 -4.83
CA GLN A 171 -0.38 -4.15 -3.40
C GLN A 171 -0.74 -2.90 -2.58
N TYR A 172 -0.39 -1.70 -3.07
CA TYR A 172 -0.60 -0.45 -2.38
C TYR A 172 -1.96 0.22 -2.66
N TYR A 173 -2.83 -0.49 -3.38
CA TYR A 173 -4.16 0.00 -3.75
C TYR A 173 -5.25 -0.93 -3.21
N ASP A 174 -6.41 -0.37 -2.89
CA ASP A 174 -7.49 -1.08 -2.20
C ASP A 174 -6.97 -1.88 -0.99
N ILE A 175 -6.26 -1.22 -0.10
CA ILE A 175 -5.88 -1.77 1.20
C ILE A 175 -7.10 -1.68 2.10
N PRO A 176 -7.67 -2.81 2.55
CA PRO A 176 -8.80 -2.80 3.47
C PRO A 176 -8.33 -2.36 4.85
N VAL A 177 -8.98 -1.36 5.42
CA VAL A 177 -8.72 -0.90 6.79
C VAL A 177 -10.01 -1.05 7.59
N LYS A 178 -9.94 -1.83 8.67
CA LYS A 178 -11.04 -1.93 9.62
C LYS A 178 -11.18 -0.58 10.32
N VAL A 179 -12.40 -0.06 10.37
CA VAL A 179 -12.70 1.12 11.18
C VAL A 179 -13.14 0.60 12.54
N ASP A 180 -12.27 0.75 13.53
CA ASP A 180 -12.54 0.34 14.90
C ASP A 180 -12.95 1.59 15.66
N ALA A 181 -14.25 1.90 15.68
CA ALA A 181 -14.69 3.09 16.37
C ALA A 181 -16.12 3.02 16.91
N GLU A 182 -16.23 3.10 18.24
CA GLU A 182 -17.24 3.91 18.91
C GLU A 182 -16.98 5.39 18.54
N TYR A 183 -17.14 5.79 17.27
CA TYR A 183 -17.10 7.21 16.88
C TYR A 183 -18.45 7.65 16.35
N PRO A 184 -19.15 8.55 17.04
CA PRO A 184 -20.22 9.28 16.39
C PRO A 184 -19.55 10.34 15.51
N VAL A 185 -19.77 10.26 14.19
CA VAL A 185 -19.39 11.34 13.25
C VAL A 185 -20.32 12.57 13.42
N THR A 186 -20.92 12.77 14.60
CA THR A 186 -21.52 14.04 14.98
C THR A 186 -20.41 14.99 15.39
N GLN A 187 -19.98 15.81 14.43
CA GLN A 187 -19.37 17.09 14.76
C GLN A 187 -20.35 17.86 15.66
N ILE A 188 -20.12 17.87 16.98
CA ILE A 188 -20.77 18.88 17.83
C ILE A 188 -20.13 20.21 17.42
N TYR A 189 -20.81 20.95 16.54
CA TYR A 189 -20.45 22.33 16.25
C TYR A 189 -20.74 23.15 17.50
N ARG A 190 -19.78 23.25 18.42
CA ARG A 190 -19.83 24.29 19.45
C ARG A 190 -19.53 25.61 18.77
N THR A 191 -20.58 26.35 18.42
CA THR A 191 -20.44 27.79 18.18
C THR A 191 -19.96 28.44 19.49
N SER A 192 -19.32 29.60 19.40
CA SER A 192 -18.89 30.40 20.56
C SER A 192 -20.02 30.79 21.54
N GLU A 193 -21.26 30.39 21.24
CA GLU A 193 -22.48 30.64 22.01
C GLU A 193 -23.03 29.38 22.71
N GLY A 194 -22.40 28.21 22.53
CA GLY A 194 -22.68 27.02 23.36
C GLY A 194 -24.03 26.34 23.13
N VAL A 195 -24.59 26.38 21.92
CA VAL A 195 -25.85 25.66 21.59
C VAL A 195 -25.59 24.51 20.64
N ASP A 196 -26.04 23.31 21.02
CA ASP A 196 -25.94 22.09 20.21
C ASP A 196 -26.93 22.13 19.03
N ARG A 197 -26.47 21.80 17.81
CA ARG A 197 -27.31 21.55 16.62
C ARG A 197 -26.86 20.31 15.88
#